data_AF-A0A101W432-F1
#
_entry.id   AF-A0A101W432-F1
#
_cell.length_a   1.000
_cell.length_b   1.000
_cell.length_c   1.000
_cell.angle_alpha   90.00
_cell.angle_beta   90.00
_cell.angle_gamma   90.00
#
_symmetry.space_group_name_H-M   'P 1'
#
loop_
_entity.id
_entity.type
_entity.pdbx_description
1 polymer ?
#
loop_
_entity_poly.entity_id
_entity_poly.type
_entity_poly.pdbx_seq_one_letter_code
_entity_poly.pdbx_strand_id
1 'polypeptide(L)'
;MFYCELKNDKGEMVIMKKLGLYVVLIILIMSLVVGCSDNTTAPPQEEKKPANLMTFKEFQSLSDNEKLKNKEMVKEVFGEPDFVTQKDGYEKWAYYDRIDNEKGSIFCALFTFYETGQTGIKEWPTKERLKTILNI
;
A
#
# COMPACT_ATOMS: atom_id res chain seq x y z
N MET A 1 40.60 -19.17 15.52
CA MET A 1 41.25 -17.87 15.83
C MET A 1 42.38 -17.71 14.84
N PHE A 2 42.15 -17.01 13.72
CA PHE A 2 43.15 -16.85 12.66
C PHE A 2 43.78 -15.46 12.79
N TYR A 3 45.06 -15.43 13.17
CA TYR A 3 45.88 -14.22 13.06
C TYR A 3 46.59 -14.27 11.71
N CYS A 4 46.29 -13.33 10.80
CA CYS A 4 47.13 -13.10 9.64
C CYS A 4 48.28 -12.18 10.07
N GLU A 5 49.49 -12.73 10.17
CA GLU A 5 50.72 -11.94 10.23
C GLU A 5 51.05 -11.41 8.83
N LEU A 6 51.01 -10.10 8.65
CA LEU A 6 51.57 -9.42 7.46
C LEU A 6 52.94 -8.87 7.83
N LYS A 7 54.01 -9.49 7.32
CA LYS A 7 55.39 -8.99 7.35
C LYS A 7 55.74 -8.43 5.97
N ASN A 8 56.38 -7.26 5.93
CA ASN A 8 57.01 -6.72 4.71
C ASN A 8 58.44 -7.28 4.54
N ASP A 9 58.94 -7.26 3.30
CA ASP A 9 60.20 -7.86 2.81
C ASP A 9 61.53 -7.41 3.48
N LYS A 10 61.48 -6.60 4.54
CA LYS A 10 62.66 -6.17 5.31
C LYS A 10 62.65 -6.63 6.77
N GLY A 11 61.68 -7.42 7.19
CA GLY A 11 61.67 -8.04 8.53
C GLY A 11 61.54 -7.06 9.71
N GLU A 12 61.27 -5.78 9.46
CA GLU A 12 61.07 -4.79 10.51
C GLU A 12 59.61 -4.75 10.98
N MET A 13 59.43 -4.89 12.30
CA MET A 13 58.14 -4.74 12.96
C MET A 13 57.80 -3.24 13.03
N VAL A 14 57.11 -2.72 12.02
CA VAL A 14 56.60 -1.34 12.06
C VAL A 14 55.43 -1.31 13.04
N ILE A 15 55.74 -0.93 14.27
CA ILE A 15 54.79 -0.83 15.38
C ILE A 15 53.66 0.13 14.98
N MET A 16 52.52 -0.51 14.74
CA MET A 16 51.17 -0.04 14.44
C MET A 16 50.56 0.87 15.53
N LYS A 17 51.32 1.78 16.15
CA LYS A 17 50.84 2.59 17.28
C LYS A 17 49.85 3.68 16.87
N LYS A 18 49.88 4.16 15.63
CA LYS A 18 48.92 5.17 15.14
C LYS A 18 47.68 4.55 14.49
N LEU A 19 47.79 3.40 13.84
CA LEU A 19 46.65 2.78 13.14
C LEU A 19 45.58 2.27 14.11
N GLY A 20 45.96 1.75 15.28
CA GLY A 20 44.99 1.28 16.28
C GLY A 20 44.08 2.40 16.79
N LEU A 21 44.61 3.62 16.98
CA LEU A 21 43.80 4.76 17.40
C LEU A 21 42.80 5.17 16.33
N TYR A 22 43.21 5.18 15.05
CA TYR A 22 42.31 5.48 13.94
C TYR A 22 41.23 4.42 13.76
N VAL A 23 41.55 3.13 13.91
CA VAL A 23 40.56 2.06 13.80
C VAL A 23 39.54 2.11 14.95
N VAL A 24 39.99 2.37 16.18
CA VAL A 24 39.08 2.53 17.33
C VAL A 24 38.22 3.79 17.19
N LEU A 25 38.78 4.89 16.68
CA LEU A 25 38.02 6.12 16.39
C LEU A 25 36.96 5.90 15.30
N ILE A 26 37.30 5.16 14.23
CA ILE A 26 36.36 4.84 13.15
C ILE A 26 35.22 3.94 13.66
N ILE A 27 35.51 2.95 14.52
CA ILE A 27 34.49 2.08 15.13
C ILE A 27 33.58 2.88 16.08
N LEU A 28 34.14 3.82 16.86
CA LEU A 28 33.38 4.73 17.72
C LEU A 28 32.46 5.66 16.92
N ILE A 29 32.93 6.19 15.78
CA ILE A 29 32.10 7.02 14.90
C ILE A 29 31.01 6.18 14.25
N MET A 30 31.32 4.98 13.74
CA MET A 30 30.33 4.03 13.21
C MET A 30 29.26 3.65 14.25
N SER A 31 29.63 3.53 15.52
CA SER A 31 28.68 3.24 16.61
C SER A 31 27.78 4.44 16.94
N LEU A 32 28.24 5.67 16.68
CA LEU A 32 27.45 6.91 16.84
C LEU A 32 26.52 7.19 15.65
N VAL A 33 26.80 6.66 14.44
CA VAL A 33 25.87 6.76 13.30
C VAL A 33 24.79 5.66 13.32
N VAL A 34 24.92 4.65 14.18
CA VAL A 34 23.98 3.52 14.31
C VAL A 34 23.06 3.66 15.55
N GLY A 35 23.18 4.75 16.30
CA GLY A 35 22.34 5.01 17.48
C GLY A 35 21.36 6.17 17.28
N CYS A 36 20.08 5.82 17.10
CA CYS A 36 18.88 6.69 17.07
C CYS A 36 18.54 7.33 15.72
N SER A 37 18.00 6.52 14.82
CA SER A 37 16.76 6.92 14.17
C SER A 37 15.86 5.69 14.14
N ASP A 38 14.81 5.70 14.96
CA ASP A 38 13.66 4.78 14.87
C ASP A 38 12.90 5.06 13.57
N ASN A 39 13.57 4.94 12.44
CA ASN A 39 12.92 4.72 11.17
C ASN A 39 13.10 3.24 10.91
N THR A 40 12.25 2.44 11.56
CA THR A 40 11.79 1.20 10.96
C THR A 40 11.10 1.60 9.67
N THR A 41 11.89 1.87 8.63
CA THR A 41 11.43 1.76 7.25
C THR A 41 11.18 0.28 7.12
N ALA A 42 9.95 -0.12 7.46
CA ALA A 42 9.38 -1.34 6.94
C ALA A 42 9.78 -1.40 5.46
N PRO A 43 10.24 -2.55 4.94
CA PRO A 43 10.40 -2.69 3.49
C PRO A 43 9.12 -2.11 2.87
N PRO A 44 9.21 -1.29 1.78
CA PRO A 44 8.00 -0.78 1.16
C PRO A 44 7.09 -1.98 1.07
N GLN A 45 5.98 -1.94 1.83
CA GLN A 45 4.99 -2.96 1.66
C GLN A 45 4.71 -2.81 0.18
N GLU A 46 5.12 -3.80 -0.62
CA GLU A 46 4.42 -4.04 -1.86
C GLU A 46 2.98 -4.11 -1.35
N GLU A 47 2.26 -3.00 -1.50
CA GLU A 47 0.82 -3.01 -1.47
C GLU A 47 0.52 -4.07 -2.51
N LYS A 48 0.30 -5.29 -2.01
CA LYS A 48 -0.29 -6.36 -2.79
C LYS A 48 -1.52 -5.69 -3.35
N LYS A 49 -1.48 -5.29 -4.62
CA LYS A 49 -2.64 -4.73 -5.30
C LYS A 49 -3.79 -5.66 -4.91
N PRO A 50 -4.84 -5.17 -4.21
CA PRO A 50 -5.92 -6.03 -3.81
C PRO A 50 -6.38 -6.77 -5.05
N ALA A 51 -6.68 -8.06 -4.94
CA ALA A 51 -6.83 -8.98 -6.08
C ALA A 51 -7.85 -8.52 -7.15
N ASN A 52 -8.61 -7.45 -6.89
CA ASN A 52 -9.62 -6.86 -7.76
C ASN A 52 -9.42 -5.33 -7.92
N LEU A 53 -8.18 -4.84 -7.97
CA LEU A 53 -7.90 -3.42 -8.21
C LEU A 53 -8.02 -3.12 -9.72
N MET A 54 -8.94 -2.23 -10.09
CA MET A 54 -9.10 -1.77 -11.47
C MET A 54 -8.65 -0.32 -11.65
N THR A 55 -8.36 0.10 -12.87
CA THR A 55 -8.05 1.49 -13.18
C THR A 55 -9.31 2.37 -13.23
N PHE A 56 -9.13 3.66 -13.00
CA PHE A 56 -10.21 4.65 -13.08
C PHE A 56 -10.82 4.73 -14.48
N LYS A 57 -10.01 4.55 -15.51
CA LYS A 57 -10.48 4.49 -16.89
C LYS A 57 -11.38 3.28 -17.14
N GLU A 58 -11.00 2.11 -16.62
CA GLU A 58 -11.85 0.91 -16.66
C GLU A 58 -13.15 1.14 -15.90
N PHE A 59 -13.09 1.72 -14.70
CA PHE A 59 -14.27 2.09 -13.91
C PHE A 59 -15.21 3.06 -14.66
N GLN A 60 -14.67 4.08 -15.33
CA GLN A 60 -15.49 5.00 -16.13
C GLN A 60 -16.17 4.29 -17.30
N SER A 61 -15.43 3.46 -18.03
CA SER A 61 -16.00 2.67 -19.14
C SER A 61 -17.10 1.71 -18.69
N LEU A 62 -17.03 1.28 -17.43
CA LEU A 62 -18.03 0.47 -16.78
C LEU A 62 -19.27 1.26 -16.35
N SER A 63 -19.12 2.52 -15.96
CA SER A 63 -20.27 3.38 -15.63
C SER A 63 -21.19 3.64 -16.83
N ASP A 64 -20.62 3.61 -18.04
CA ASP A 64 -21.36 3.69 -19.31
C ASP A 64 -21.97 2.33 -19.72
N ASN A 65 -21.64 1.24 -19.03
CA ASN A 65 -22.10 -0.10 -19.35
C ASN A 65 -23.45 -0.39 -18.69
N GLU A 66 -24.49 -0.56 -19.50
CA GLU A 66 -25.84 -0.89 -19.02
C GLU A 66 -25.89 -2.15 -18.14
N LYS A 67 -24.91 -3.05 -18.28
CA LYS A 67 -24.83 -4.29 -17.48
C LYS A 67 -24.60 -4.02 -15.99
N LEU A 68 -23.97 -2.91 -15.60
CA LEU A 68 -23.79 -2.56 -14.18
C LEU A 68 -25.04 -2.01 -13.51
N LYS A 69 -26.17 -1.97 -14.24
CA LYS A 69 -27.50 -1.85 -13.63
C LYS A 69 -27.94 -3.15 -12.93
N ASN A 70 -27.27 -4.28 -13.18
CA ASN A 70 -27.56 -5.57 -12.58
C ASN A 70 -26.54 -5.92 -11.47
N LYS A 71 -27.05 -6.30 -10.29
CA LYS A 71 -26.28 -6.77 -9.13
C LYS A 71 -25.34 -7.94 -9.44
N GLU A 72 -25.77 -8.90 -10.25
CA GLU A 72 -24.99 -10.09 -10.61
C GLU A 72 -23.71 -9.70 -11.36
N MET A 73 -23.84 -8.80 -12.34
CA MET A 73 -22.70 -8.29 -13.10
C MET A 73 -21.74 -7.48 -12.23
N VAL A 74 -22.26 -6.73 -11.25
CA VAL A 74 -21.42 -6.01 -10.28
C VAL A 74 -20.59 -7.00 -9.45
N LYS A 75 -21.18 -8.13 -9.03
CA LYS A 75 -20.44 -9.20 -8.34
C LYS A 75 -19.40 -9.89 -9.22
N GLU A 76 -19.69 -10.12 -10.50
CA GLU A 76 -18.72 -10.72 -11.42
C GLU A 76 -17.47 -9.85 -11.59
N VAL A 77 -17.64 -8.52 -11.61
CA VAL A 77 -16.53 -7.57 -11.79
C VAL A 77 -15.77 -7.29 -10.50
N PHE A 78 -16.49 -6.96 -9.42
CA PHE A 78 -15.87 -6.49 -8.17
C PHE A 78 -15.72 -7.58 -7.11
N GLY A 79 -16.42 -8.71 -7.28
CA GLY A 79 -16.60 -9.72 -6.25
C GLY A 79 -17.68 -9.34 -5.24
N GLU A 80 -17.61 -9.97 -4.06
CA GLU A 80 -18.51 -9.63 -2.96
C GLU A 80 -18.22 -8.20 -2.43
N PRO A 81 -19.26 -7.42 -2.11
CA PRO A 81 -19.08 -6.09 -1.55
C PRO A 81 -18.47 -6.16 -0.15
N ASP A 82 -17.63 -5.18 0.17
CA ASP A 82 -17.05 -5.03 1.51
C ASP A 82 -18.12 -4.64 2.53
N PHE A 83 -19.19 -3.98 2.07
CA PHE A 83 -20.32 -3.60 2.90
C PHE A 83 -21.65 -3.52 2.15
N VAL A 84 -22.74 -3.91 2.80
CA VAL A 84 -24.11 -3.88 2.26
C VAL A 84 -25.05 -3.20 3.25
N THR A 85 -25.84 -2.21 2.78
CA THR A 85 -26.99 -1.68 3.52
C THR A 85 -28.27 -1.84 2.73
N GLN A 86 -29.38 -2.04 3.43
CA GLN A 86 -30.71 -1.95 2.84
C GLN A 86 -31.54 -0.92 3.60
N LYS A 87 -32.15 0.02 2.87
CA LYS A 87 -33.01 1.05 3.45
C LYS A 87 -34.05 1.48 2.43
N ASP A 88 -35.32 1.57 2.85
CA ASP A 88 -36.42 2.22 2.14
C ASP A 88 -36.41 2.06 0.60
N GLY A 89 -36.57 0.83 0.11
CA GLY A 89 -36.70 0.53 -1.33
C GLY A 89 -35.38 0.56 -2.13
N TYR A 90 -34.23 0.67 -1.46
CA TYR A 90 -32.93 0.53 -2.10
C TYR A 90 -31.89 -0.24 -1.26
N GLU A 91 -30.89 -0.77 -1.95
CA GLU A 91 -29.75 -1.48 -1.40
C GLU A 91 -28.46 -0.81 -1.86
N LYS A 92 -27.51 -0.57 -0.94
CA LYS A 92 -26.21 0.03 -1.26
C LYS A 92 -25.10 -0.97 -1.02
N TRP A 93 -24.22 -1.11 -2.01
CA TRP A 93 -23.01 -1.93 -1.93
C TRP A 93 -21.78 -1.04 -2.02
N ALA A 94 -20.92 -1.18 -1.01
CA ALA A 94 -19.68 -0.44 -0.93
C ALA A 94 -18.49 -1.36 -1.18
N TYR A 95 -17.57 -0.86 -1.99
CA TYR A 95 -16.33 -1.52 -2.37
C TYR A 95 -15.17 -0.59 -2.02
N TYR A 96 -14.40 -0.98 -1.02
CA TYR A 96 -13.27 -0.20 -0.53
C TYR A 96 -12.03 -0.48 -1.36
N ASP A 97 -11.31 0.60 -1.65
CA ASP A 97 -9.96 0.55 -2.17
C ASP A 97 -9.83 -0.29 -3.47
N ARG A 98 -10.79 -0.14 -4.40
CA ARG A 98 -10.91 -0.94 -5.64
C ARG A 98 -10.54 -0.22 -6.93
N ILE A 99 -10.39 1.11 -6.92
CA ILE A 99 -10.18 1.88 -8.16
C ILE A 99 -8.89 2.70 -8.06
N ASP A 100 -7.91 2.39 -8.90
CA ASP A 100 -6.63 3.09 -9.04
C ASP A 100 -6.74 4.21 -10.08
N ASN A 101 -6.42 5.45 -9.72
CA ASN A 101 -6.45 6.58 -10.66
C ASN A 101 -5.10 6.82 -11.35
N GLU A 102 -5.05 7.73 -12.33
CA GLU A 102 -3.81 8.04 -13.06
C GLU A 102 -2.70 8.64 -12.18
N LYS A 103 -3.03 9.09 -10.96
CA LYS A 103 -2.09 9.60 -9.96
C LYS A 103 -1.62 8.51 -8.98
N GLY A 104 -1.99 7.25 -9.20
CA GLY A 104 -1.69 6.12 -8.31
C GLY A 104 -2.46 6.17 -6.98
N SER A 105 -3.54 6.96 -6.89
CA SER A 105 -4.38 7.00 -5.69
C SER A 105 -5.51 5.99 -5.82
N ILE A 106 -5.83 5.33 -4.72
CA ILE A 106 -6.88 4.33 -4.65
C ILE A 106 -8.18 4.96 -4.12
N PHE A 107 -9.30 4.64 -4.78
CA PHE A 107 -10.65 5.12 -4.49
C PHE A 107 -11.61 3.97 -4.21
N CYS A 108 -12.77 4.34 -3.65
CA CYS A 108 -13.86 3.43 -3.32
C CYS A 108 -15.02 3.58 -4.31
N ALA A 109 -15.74 2.49 -4.56
CA ALA A 109 -16.97 2.49 -5.36
C ALA A 109 -18.21 2.32 -4.47
N LEU A 110 -19.29 2.99 -4.84
CA LEU A 110 -20.61 2.83 -4.23
C LEU A 110 -21.65 2.56 -5.32
N PHE A 111 -22.29 1.40 -5.23
CA PHE A 111 -23.43 1.03 -6.06
C PHE A 111 -24.71 1.15 -5.23
N THR A 112 -25.75 1.75 -5.80
CA THR A 112 -27.08 1.86 -5.17
C THR A 112 -28.11 1.23 -6.09
N PHE A 113 -28.73 0.13 -5.67
CA PHE A 113 -29.74 -0.61 -6.41
C PHE A 113 -31.14 -0.27 -5.89
N TYR A 114 -32.02 0.22 -6.75
CA TYR A 114 -33.43 0.43 -6.41
C TYR A 114 -34.27 -0.80 -6.79
N GLU A 115 -35.39 -1.02 -6.11
CA GLU A 115 -36.35 -2.08 -6.48
C GLU A 115 -36.84 -1.97 -7.94
N THR A 116 -36.87 -0.77 -8.49
CA THR A 116 -37.28 -0.48 -9.87
C THR A 116 -36.17 -0.73 -10.92
N GLY A 117 -35.03 -1.30 -10.51
CA GLY A 117 -33.96 -1.72 -11.42
C GLY A 117 -33.02 -0.60 -11.90
N GLN A 118 -33.19 0.63 -11.42
CA GLN A 118 -32.16 1.65 -11.61
C GLN A 118 -31.01 1.41 -10.63
N THR A 119 -29.78 1.62 -11.10
CA THR A 119 -28.59 1.58 -10.26
C THR A 119 -27.84 2.91 -10.38
N GLY A 120 -27.52 3.53 -9.25
CA GLY A 120 -26.62 4.69 -9.20
C GLY A 120 -25.20 4.26 -8.83
N ILE A 121 -24.22 4.65 -9.65
CA ILE A 121 -22.79 4.36 -9.43
C ILE A 121 -22.08 5.65 -9.04
N LYS A 122 -21.30 5.64 -7.96
CA LYS A 122 -20.51 6.79 -7.50
C LYS A 122 -19.11 6.38 -7.05
N GLU A 123 -18.14 7.20 -7.39
CA GLU A 123 -16.77 7.15 -6.88
C GLU A 123 -16.65 7.97 -5.59
N TRP A 124 -15.86 7.48 -4.64
CA TRP A 124 -15.53 8.20 -3.41
C TRP A 124 -14.03 8.19 -3.12
N PRO A 125 -13.47 9.34 -2.72
CA PRO A 125 -12.02 9.48 -2.59
C PRO A 125 -11.45 8.76 -1.37
N THR A 126 -12.25 8.46 -0.35
CA THR A 126 -11.77 7.80 0.88
C THR A 126 -12.81 6.87 1.48
N LYS A 127 -12.31 5.84 2.16
CA LYS A 127 -13.09 4.87 2.94
C LYS A 127 -13.89 5.52 4.06
N GLU A 128 -13.31 6.49 4.76
CA GLU A 128 -13.93 7.22 5.86
C GLU A 128 -15.15 8.00 5.39
N ARG A 129 -15.03 8.70 4.25
CA ARG A 129 -16.16 9.47 3.69
C ARG A 129 -17.29 8.55 3.25
N LEU A 130 -16.94 7.40 2.68
CA LEU A 130 -17.92 6.39 2.27
C LEU A 130 -18.65 5.80 3.49
N LYS A 131 -17.96 5.51 4.60
CA LYS A 131 -18.57 5.08 5.86
C LYS A 131 -19.59 6.09 6.40
N THR A 132 -19.25 7.38 6.42
CA THR A 132 -20.17 8.45 6.83
C THR A 132 -21.46 8.45 6.01
N ILE A 133 -21.38 8.24 4.69
CA ILE A 133 -22.56 8.22 3.80
C ILE A 133 -23.44 6.99 4.04
N LEU A 134 -22.81 5.88 4.42
CA LEU A 134 -23.48 4.63 4.74
C LEU A 134 -24.01 4.61 6.19
N ASN A 135 -23.68 5.63 7.00
CA ASN A 135 -23.98 5.72 8.43
C ASN A 135 -23.44 4.51 9.22
N ILE A 136 -22.18 4.13 8.97
CA ILE A 136 -21.49 3.01 9.61
C ILE A 136 -20.13 3.38 10.19
#